data_AF-A0A8B2HNN6-F1
#
_entry.id   AF-A0A8B2HNN6-F1
#
_cell.length_a   1.000
_cell.length_b   1.000
_cell.length_c   1.000
_cell.angle_alpha   90.00
_cell.angle_beta   90.00
_cell.angle_gamma   90.00
#
_symmetry.space_group_name_H-M   'P 1'
#
loop_
_entity.id
_entity.type
_entity.pdbx_description
1 polymer ?
#
loop_
_entity_poly.entity_id
_entity_poly.type
_entity_poly.pdbx_seq_one_letter_code
_entity_poly.pdbx_strand_id
1 'polypeptide(L)' 'MLIPVRCFTCGNLIADKYDDYQNKVRSGEDPAKVLDSLGISRYCCRRMLLTSLETIQQIIPFYEAIQRRNQEVQSELE' A
#
# COMPACT_ATOMS: atom_id res chain seq x y z
N MET A 1 -5.10 -0.36 -4.44
CA MET A 1 -4.17 -1.46 -4.68
C MET A 1 -2.99 -1.32 -3.73
N LEU A 2 -2.34 -2.43 -3.40
CA LEU A 2 -1.21 -2.46 -2.47
C LEU A 2 0.08 -1.96 -3.13
N ILE A 3 1.05 -1.56 -2.32
CA ILE A 3 2.39 -1.17 -2.79
C ILE A 3 3.11 -2.37 -3.46
N PRO A 4 3.91 -2.16 -4.52
CA PRO A 4 4.78 -3.22 -5.04
C PRO A 4 5.73 -3.79 -3.98
N VAL A 5 5.84 -5.13 -3.94
CA VAL A 5 6.75 -5.85 -3.03
C VAL A 5 8.21 -5.46 -3.25
N ARG A 6 8.62 -5.31 -4.51
CA ARG A 6 9.98 -4.93 -4.93
C ARG A 6 9.95 -3.72 -5.85
N CYS A 7 11.03 -2.95 -5.85
CA CYS A 7 11.19 -1.84 -6.80
C CYS A 7 11.29 -2.34 -8.25
N PHE A 8 10.56 -1.68 -9.15
CA PHE A 8 10.55 -2.02 -10.58
C PHE A 8 11.90 -1.89 -11.29
N THR A 9 12.84 -1.10 -10.75
CA THR A 9 14.15 -0.89 -11.38
C THR A 9 15.25 -1.65 -10.66
N CYS A 10 15.38 -1.46 -9.34
CA CYS A 10 16.50 -2.01 -8.56
C CYS A 10 16.22 -3.44 -8.06
N GLY A 11 14.97 -3.89 -8.03
CA GLY A 11 14.59 -5.18 -7.45
C GLY A 11 14.71 -5.27 -5.93
N ASN A 12 15.16 -4.22 -5.24
CA ASN A 12 15.21 -4.19 -3.78
C ASN A 12 13.81 -4.35 -3.17
N LEU A 13 13.76 -4.97 -1.99
CA LEU A 13 12.56 -5.07 -1.16
C LEU A 13 12.14 -3.67 -0.67
N ILE A 14 10.85 -3.35 -0.81
CA ILE A 14 10.28 -2.05 -0.42
C ILE A 14 9.04 -2.18 0.45
N ALA A 15 8.22 -3.21 0.24
CA ALA A 15 6.97 -3.36 0.98
C ALA A 15 7.16 -3.49 2.50
N ASP A 16 8.30 -4.03 2.95
CA ASP A 16 8.66 -4.16 4.37
C ASP A 16 8.77 -2.81 5.09
N LYS A 17 9.10 -1.74 4.36
CA LYS A 17 9.37 -0.40 4.91
C LYS A 17 8.22 0.59 4.73
N TYR A 18 7.16 0.20 4.02
CA TYR A 18 6.10 1.13 3.64
C TYR A 18 5.29 1.63 4.82
N ASP A 19 4.90 0.73 5.73
CA ASP A 19 4.10 1.08 6.89
C ASP A 19 4.85 2.05 7.82
N ASP A 20 6.13 1.77 8.07
CA ASP A 20 7.00 2.64 8.86
C ASP A 20 7.17 4.02 8.22
N TYR A 21 7.35 4.06 6.89
CA TYR A 21 7.42 5.31 6.12
C TYR A 21 6.12 6.11 6.27
N GLN A 22 4.96 5.47 6.08
CA GLN A 22 3.67 6.14 6.16
C GLN A 22 3.35 6.64 7.57
N ASN A 23 3.68 5.87 8.60
CA ASN A 23 3.47 6.27 9.98
C ASN A 23 4.28 7.52 10.33
N LYS A 24 5.57 7.56 9.99
CA LYS A 24 6.45 8.72 10.24
C LYS A 24 6.03 9.96 9.45
N VAL A 25 5.66 9.80 8.18
CA VAL A 25 5.17 10.91 7.36
C VAL A 25 3.84 11.45 7.90
N ARG A 26 2.93 10.58 8.36
CA ARG A 26 1.68 11.00 9.02
C ARG A 26 1.93 11.70 10.36
N SER A 27 2.99 11.35 11.08
CA SER A 27 3.43 12.06 12.29
C SER A 27 4.02 13.46 12.01
N GLY A 28 4.17 13.86 10.75
CA GLY A 28 4.67 15.17 10.35
C GLY A 28 6.18 15.23 10.14
N GLU A 29 6.88 14.09 10.10
CA GLU A 29 8.29 14.06 9.74
C GLU A 29 8.50 14.35 8.25
N ASP A 30 9.60 15.02 7.91
CA ASP A 30 9.97 15.32 6.53
C ASP A 30 10.26 14.02 5.74
N PRO A 31 9.57 13.78 4.60
CA PRO A 31 9.72 12.54 3.84
C PRO A 31 11.17 12.23 3.42
N ALA A 32 11.98 13.25 3.15
CA ALA A 32 13.38 13.05 2.77
C ALA A 32 14.19 12.43 3.93
N LYS A 33 14.07 12.98 5.14
CA LYS A 33 14.72 12.45 6.34
C LYS A 33 14.24 11.04 6.69
N VAL A 34 12.94 10.78 6.52
CA VAL A 34 12.39 9.44 6.76
C VAL A 34 13.01 8.42 5.81
N LEU A 35 13.10 8.73 4.51
CA LEU A 35 13.73 7.85 3.51
C LEU A 35 15.23 7.60 3.80
N ASP A 36 15.93 8.62 4.29
CA ASP A 36 17.33 8.49 4.72
C ASP A 36 17.44 7.59 5.95
N SER A 37 16.55 7.74 6.94
CA SER A 37 16.52 6.91 8.15
C SER A 37 16.24 5.43 7.85
N LEU A 38 15.47 5.14 6.79
CA LEU A 38 15.15 3.78 6.33
C LEU A 38 16.26 3.15 5.47
N GLY A 39 17.36 3.86 5.25
CA GLY A 39 18.53 3.38 4.51
C GLY A 39 18.31 3.28 3.00
N ILE A 40 17.35 4.02 2.43
CA ILE A 40 17.02 3.95 1.01
C ILE A 40 17.83 5.00 0.26
N SER A 41 19.02 4.66 -0.22
CA SER A 41 19.89 5.62 -0.91
C SER A 41 19.50 5.87 -2.38
N ARG A 42 19.05 4.83 -3.11
CA ARG A 42 18.81 4.92 -4.56
C ARG A 42 17.49 5.62 -4.88
N TYR A 43 17.53 6.59 -5.80
CA TYR A 43 16.35 7.35 -6.23
C TYR A 43 15.23 6.47 -6.81
N CYS A 44 15.57 5.39 -7.52
CA CYS A 44 14.59 4.48 -8.11
C CYS A 44 13.75 3.76 -7.06
N CYS A 45 14.39 3.37 -5.95
CA CYS A 45 13.72 2.74 -4.82
C CYS A 45 12.93 3.81 -4.02
N ARG A 46 13.43 5.06 -3.87
CA ARG A 46 12.70 6.18 -3.24
C ARG A 46 11.41 6.56 -3.97
N ARG A 47 11.44 6.61 -5.31
CA ARG A 47 10.27 6.93 -6.15
C ARG A 47 9.09 6.02 -5.80
N MET A 48 9.35 4.73 -5.55
CA MET A 48 8.29 3.78 -5.21
C MET A 48 7.54 4.21 -3.95
N LEU A 49 8.23 4.54 -2.87
CA LEU A 49 7.55 4.95 -1.63
C LEU A 49 6.85 6.31 -1.76
N LEU A 50 7.48 7.27 -2.44
CA LEU A 50 6.94 8.62 -2.60
C LEU A 50 5.63 8.67 -3.40
N THR A 51 5.52 7.86 -4.46
CA THR A 51 4.35 7.89 -5.36
C THR A 51 3.31 6.81 -5.06
N SER A 52 3.56 5.93 -4.08
CA SER A 52 2.65 4.82 -3.78
C SER A 52 1.45 5.28 -2.98
N LEU A 53 0.27 5.01 -3.52
CA LEU A 53 -1.03 5.26 -2.89
C LEU A 53 -1.79 3.94 -2.72
N GLU A 54 -2.22 3.67 -1.48
CA GLU A 54 -3.02 2.49 -1.17
C GLU A 54 -4.51 2.72 -1.42
N THR A 55 -4.95 2.51 -2.66
CA THR A 55 -6.39 2.60 -3.00
C THR A 55 -7.20 1.37 -2.59
N ILE A 56 -6.58 0.38 -1.93
CA ILE A 56 -7.26 -0.89 -1.61
C ILE A 56 -8.38 -0.70 -0.58
N GLN A 57 -8.16 0.20 0.39
CA GLN A 57 -9.13 0.52 1.44
C GLN A 57 -10.44 1.09 0.87
N GLN A 58 -10.38 1.77 -0.29
CA GLN A 58 -11.55 2.31 -0.97
C GLN A 58 -12.34 1.22 -1.72
N ILE A 59 -11.68 0.15 -2.14
CA ILE A 59 -12.24 -0.88 -3.02
C ILE A 59 -12.86 -2.03 -2.22
N ILE A 60 -12.29 -2.40 -1.08
CA ILE A 60 -12.74 -3.50 -0.22
C ILE A 60 -14.26 -3.45 0.08
N PRO A 61 -14.85 -2.32 0.49
CA PRO A 61 -16.27 -2.27 0.85
C PRO A 61 -17.21 -2.65 -0.29
N PHE A 62 -16.82 -2.35 -1.53
CA PHE A 62 -17.62 -2.71 -2.71
C PHE A 62 -17.65 -4.22 -2.92
N TYR A 63 -16.50 -4.89 -2.81
CA TYR A 63 -16.42 -6.34 -2.93
C TYR A 63 -17.14 -7.06 -1.78
N GLU A 64 -17.03 -6.54 -0.56
CA GLU A 64 -17.78 -7.08 0.58
C GLU A 64 -19.29 -6.98 0.39
N ALA A 65 -19.79 -5.84 -0.11
CA ALA A 65 -21.22 -5.65 -0.40
C ALA A 65 -21.72 -6.61 -1.50
N ILE A 66 -20.94 -6.78 -2.58
CA ILE A 66 -21.25 -7.73 -3.65
C ILE A 66 -21.29 -9.15 -3.11
N GLN A 67 -20.31 -9.53 -2.28
CA GLN A 67 -20.22 -10.88 -1.74
C GLN A 67 -21.37 -11.21 -0.77
N ARG A 68 -21.78 -10.26 0.07
CA ARG A 68 -22.97 -10.41 0.92
C ARG A 68 -24.23 -10.63 0.09
N ARG A 69 -24.45 -9.82 -0.95
CA ARG A 69 -25.60 -9.96 -1.84
C ARG A 69 -25.61 -11.32 -2.55
N ASN A 70 -24.45 -11.81 -2.98
CA ASN A 70 -24.36 -13.14 -3.60
C ASN A 70 -24.75 -14.25 -2.61
N GLN A 71 -24.37 -14.13 -1.34
CA GLN A 71 -24.75 -15.10 -0.30
C GLN A 71 -26.25 -15.08 -0.01
N GLU A 72 -26.85 -13.89 0.07
CA GLU A 72 -28.31 -13.71 0.22
C GLU A 72 -29.07 -14.37 -0.94
N VAL A 73 -28.69 -14.09 -2.18
CA VAL A 73 -29.32 -14.69 -3.37
C VAL A 73 -29.18 -16.21 -3.39
N GLN A 74 -28.01 -16.75 -3.02
CA GLN A 74 -27.82 -18.20 -2.94
C GLN A 74 -28.75 -18.83 -1.89
N SER A 75 -28.93 -18.19 -0.74
CA SER A 75 -29.85 -18.67 0.30
C SER A 75 -31.33 -18.59 -0.07
N GLU A 76 -31.70 -17.72 -1.01
CA GLU A 76 -33.07 -17.64 -1.54
C GLU A 76 -33.36 -18.71 -2.62
N LEU A 77 -32.30 -19.24 -3.25
CA LEU A 77 -32.38 -20.23 -4.32
C LEU A 77 -32.37 -21.68 -3.80
N GLU A 78 -31.91 -21.90 -2.57
CA GLU A 78 -32.00 -23.17 -1.81
C GLU A 78 -33.36 -23.33 -1.11
#